data_AF-W6TJ17-F1
#
_entry.id   AF-W6TJ17-F1
#
_cell.length_a   1.000
_cell.length_b   1.000
_cell.length_c   1.000
_cell.angle_alpha   90.00
_cell.angle_beta   90.00
_cell.angle_gamma   90.00
#
_symmetry.space_group_name_H-M   'P 1'
#
loop_
_entity.id
_entity.type
_entity.pdbx_description
1 polymer ?
#
loop_
_entity_poly.entity_id
_entity_poly.type
_entity_poly.pdbx_seq_one_letter_code
_entity_poly.pdbx_strand_id
1 'polypeptide(L)'
;MMSSKVMDRLLCGDVGFGKTEVAMRAAFKAVMGKKQVAILSPTTILTEQHFNTFKKRFKNFPIQIAMISRFITKSKEKEILRNLETGNIDIIIGTHKILSKKITYKDLGLIIIDEEQRFGVKEKEKLKEIKVSVDSLALSATPIPRSLHMSLIKLRDISVLKTPPQNRIKIETYVEEFSEILIKHAIENELSRNGQVFLYTIIFKN
;
A
#
# COMPACT_ATOMS: atom_id res chain seq x y z
N MET A 1 2.64 -1.71 18.34
CA MET A 1 1.69 -0.65 18.69
C MET A 1 1.40 -0.53 20.18
N MET A 2 0.84 -1.55 20.88
CA MET A 2 0.59 -1.44 22.34
C MET A 2 1.65 -2.11 23.23
N SER A 3 2.58 -2.85 22.63
CA SER A 3 3.74 -3.42 23.32
C SER A 3 4.88 -2.39 23.36
N SER A 4 5.79 -2.54 24.32
CA SER A 4 7.06 -1.79 24.39
C SER A 4 8.05 -2.18 23.28
N LYS A 5 7.84 -3.33 22.62
CA LYS A 5 8.64 -3.76 21.47
C LYS A 5 8.14 -3.09 20.18
N VAL A 6 9.08 -2.54 19.40
CA VAL A 6 8.82 -2.04 18.04
C VAL A 6 8.23 -3.15 17.17
N MET A 7 7.10 -2.86 16.55
CA MET A 7 6.40 -3.77 15.66
C MET A 7 7.10 -3.86 14.31
N ASP A 8 7.38 -5.07 13.83
CA ASP A 8 7.63 -5.33 12.40
C ASP A 8 6.74 -6.49 11.97
N ARG A 9 5.64 -6.13 11.30
CA ARG A 9 4.59 -7.07 10.92
C ARG A 9 4.34 -7.06 9.43
N LEU A 10 4.20 -8.24 8.86
CA LEU A 10 3.73 -8.44 7.50
C LEU A 10 2.28 -8.94 7.50
N LEU A 11 1.40 -8.20 6.84
CA LEU A 11 0.02 -8.56 6.58
C LEU A 11 -0.11 -9.11 5.16
N CYS A 12 -0.34 -10.42 5.08
CA CYS A 12 -0.61 -11.12 3.83
C CYS A 12 -2.12 -11.33 3.65
N GLY A 13 -2.59 -11.26 2.41
CA GLY A 13 -3.95 -11.65 2.05
C GLY A 13 -4.22 -11.30 0.60
N ASP A 14 -5.13 -12.00 -0.07
CA ASP A 14 -5.40 -11.77 -1.49
C ASP A 14 -5.90 -10.34 -1.78
N VAL A 15 -5.89 -9.96 -3.05
CA VAL A 15 -6.50 -8.71 -3.51
C VAL A 15 -7.97 -8.68 -3.09
N GLY A 16 -8.40 -7.57 -2.47
CA GLY A 16 -9.77 -7.41 -1.98
C GLY A 16 -10.04 -7.93 -0.57
N PHE A 17 -9.06 -8.52 0.14
CA PHE A 17 -9.28 -9.11 1.47
C PHE A 17 -9.25 -8.07 2.62
N GLY A 18 -9.35 -6.78 2.31
CA GLY A 18 -9.42 -5.74 3.34
C GLY A 18 -8.09 -5.33 3.98
N LYS A 19 -6.94 -5.67 3.38
CA LYS A 19 -5.61 -5.23 3.87
C LYS A 19 -5.55 -3.72 4.12
N THR A 20 -6.12 -2.93 3.21
CA THR A 20 -6.17 -1.47 3.31
C THR A 20 -6.99 -1.00 4.53
N GLU A 21 -8.06 -1.70 4.92
CA GLU A 21 -8.85 -1.34 6.11
C GLU A 21 -8.06 -1.63 7.40
N VAL A 22 -7.29 -2.72 7.44
CA VAL A 22 -6.37 -3.00 8.56
C VAL A 22 -5.32 -1.90 8.67
N ALA A 23 -4.72 -1.49 7.54
CA ALA A 23 -3.77 -0.39 7.47
C ALA A 23 -4.37 0.94 7.95
N MET A 24 -5.61 1.25 7.53
CA MET A 24 -6.33 2.46 7.98
C MET A 24 -6.57 2.44 9.48
N ARG A 25 -6.98 1.30 10.06
CA ARG A 25 -7.19 1.18 11.52
C ARG A 25 -5.89 1.35 12.30
N ALA A 26 -4.78 0.79 11.81
CA ALA A 26 -3.46 0.99 12.40
C ALA A 26 -3.03 2.46 12.32
N ALA A 27 -3.19 3.10 11.16
CA ALA A 27 -2.91 4.52 10.97
C ALA A 27 -3.75 5.39 11.91
N PHE A 28 -5.05 5.14 12.00
CA PHE A 28 -5.96 5.84 12.91
C PHE A 28 -5.49 5.72 14.36
N LYS A 29 -5.11 4.51 14.80
CA LYS A 29 -4.61 4.29 16.16
C LYS A 29 -3.31 5.07 16.45
N ALA A 30 -2.39 5.14 15.48
CA ALA A 30 -1.15 5.91 15.60
C ALA A 30 -1.44 7.41 15.71
N VAL A 31 -2.30 7.95 14.84
CA VAL A 31 -2.70 9.36 14.84
C VAL A 31 -3.40 9.74 16.15
N MET A 32 -4.28 8.89 16.68
CA MET A 32 -4.91 9.11 18.00
C MET A 32 -3.89 9.10 19.15
N GLY A 33 -2.75 8.42 18.97
CA GLY A 33 -1.59 8.49 19.86
C GLY A 33 -0.69 9.71 19.65
N LYS A 34 -1.14 10.70 18.86
CA LYS A 34 -0.38 11.90 18.45
C LYS A 34 0.90 11.60 17.68
N LYS A 35 0.96 10.45 16.99
CA LYS A 35 2.07 10.05 16.13
C LYS A 35 1.71 10.26 14.67
N GLN A 36 2.70 10.65 13.87
CA GLN A 36 2.57 10.73 12.41
C GLN A 36 2.71 9.35 11.77
N VAL A 37 2.10 9.20 10.58
CA VAL A 37 2.09 7.95 9.81
C VAL A 37 2.64 8.20 8.41
N ALA A 38 3.55 7.36 7.96
CA ALA A 38 4.04 7.34 6.58
C ALA A 38 3.48 6.12 5.84
N ILE A 39 2.91 6.31 4.65
CA ILE A 39 2.40 5.24 3.79
C ILE A 39 3.17 5.24 2.48
N LEU A 40 3.86 4.14 2.22
CA LEU A 40 4.67 3.94 1.03
C LEU A 40 3.99 3.03 0.03
N SER A 41 4.03 3.46 -1.22
CA SER A 41 3.54 2.68 -2.36
C SER A 41 4.58 2.67 -3.48
N PRO A 42 4.65 1.61 -4.30
CA PRO A 42 5.73 1.47 -5.28
C PRO A 42 5.51 2.34 -6.52
N THR A 43 4.27 2.77 -6.79
CA THR A 43 3.94 3.58 -7.96
C THR A 43 3.11 4.80 -7.56
N THR A 44 3.19 5.86 -8.36
CA THR A 44 2.40 7.08 -8.14
C THR A 44 0.90 6.84 -8.25
N ILE A 45 0.49 5.88 -9.07
CA ILE A 45 -0.92 5.48 -9.22
C ILE A 45 -1.43 4.88 -7.91
N LEU A 46 -0.67 3.96 -7.31
CA LEU A 46 -1.04 3.37 -6.02
C LEU A 46 -1.01 4.43 -4.91
N THR A 47 -0.04 5.35 -4.92
CA THR A 47 -0.02 6.48 -3.98
C THR A 47 -1.31 7.31 -4.07
N GLU A 48 -1.77 7.65 -5.28
CA GLU A 48 -3.00 8.41 -5.49
C GLU A 48 -4.26 7.63 -5.08
N GLN A 49 -4.31 6.33 -5.39
CA GLN A 49 -5.39 5.45 -4.94
C GLN A 49 -5.47 5.39 -3.41
N HIS A 50 -4.34 5.20 -2.72
CA HIS A 50 -4.29 5.25 -1.27
C HIS A 50 -4.71 6.62 -0.75
N PHE A 51 -4.19 7.71 -1.32
CA PHE A 51 -4.59 9.06 -0.91
C PHE A 51 -6.10 9.30 -0.99
N ASN A 52 -6.72 8.96 -2.13
CA ASN A 52 -8.16 9.11 -2.31
C ASN A 52 -8.95 8.23 -1.35
N THR A 53 -8.52 6.98 -1.14
CA THR A 53 -9.22 6.04 -0.25
C THR A 53 -9.10 6.47 1.22
N PHE A 54 -7.91 6.89 1.67
CA PHE A 54 -7.66 7.40 3.01
C PHE A 54 -8.43 8.69 3.28
N LYS A 55 -8.41 9.64 2.34
CA LYS A 55 -9.18 10.89 2.43
C LYS A 55 -10.68 10.62 2.53
N LYS A 56 -11.21 9.69 1.73
CA LYS A 56 -12.62 9.28 1.80
C LYS A 56 -12.95 8.59 3.13
N ARG A 57 -12.08 7.70 3.62
CA ARG A 57 -12.28 6.96 4.88
C ARG A 57 -12.28 7.88 6.10
N PHE A 58 -11.42 8.90 6.09
CA PHE A 58 -11.21 9.80 7.21
C PHE A 58 -11.93 11.15 7.08
N LYS A 59 -12.85 11.31 6.13
CA LYS A 59 -13.59 12.56 5.88
C LYS A 59 -14.29 13.16 7.11
N ASN A 60 -14.68 12.32 8.07
CA ASN A 60 -15.40 12.71 9.29
C ASN A 60 -14.47 12.89 10.50
N PHE A 61 -13.15 12.83 10.31
CA PHE A 61 -12.16 12.97 11.37
C PHE A 61 -11.25 14.16 11.07
N PRO A 62 -10.76 14.87 12.09
CA PRO A 62 -9.83 15.98 11.93
C PRO A 62 -8.40 15.46 11.68
N ILE A 63 -8.22 14.59 10.68
CA ILE A 63 -6.93 13.99 10.32
C ILE A 63 -6.43 14.66 9.05
N GLN A 64 -5.27 15.29 9.13
CA GLN A 64 -4.62 15.96 8.01
C GLN A 64 -3.80 14.95 7.20
N ILE A 65 -4.19 14.77 5.94
CA ILE A 65 -3.59 13.80 5.04
C ILE A 65 -2.98 14.55 3.85
N ALA A 66 -1.71 14.31 3.60
CA ALA A 66 -1.01 14.84 2.44
C ALA A 66 -0.45 13.70 1.57
N MET A 67 -0.18 14.03 0.31
CA MET A 67 0.48 13.14 -0.64
C MET A 67 1.73 13.81 -1.19
N ILE A 68 2.80 13.04 -1.45
CA ILE A 68 3.93 13.46 -2.28
C ILE A 68 4.02 12.51 -3.47
N SER A 69 3.91 13.08 -4.68
CA SER A 69 4.05 12.33 -5.94
C SER A 69 4.83 13.15 -6.96
N ARG A 70 5.11 12.56 -8.13
CA ARG A 70 5.78 13.26 -9.24
C ARG A 70 4.94 14.40 -9.85
N PHE A 71 3.63 14.42 -9.56
CA PHE A 71 2.68 15.36 -10.16
C PHE A 71 2.42 16.61 -9.31
N ILE A 72 3.03 16.69 -8.12
CA ILE A 72 2.88 17.85 -7.24
C ILE A 72 3.91 18.93 -7.60
N THR A 73 3.48 20.19 -7.58
CA THR A 73 4.35 21.34 -7.85
C THR A 73 5.39 21.51 -6.73
N LYS A 74 6.56 22.03 -7.07
CA LYS A 74 7.64 22.27 -6.09
C LYS A 74 7.20 23.18 -4.93
N SER A 75 6.33 24.15 -5.21
CA SER A 75 5.79 25.05 -4.17
C SER A 75 4.96 24.27 -3.15
N LYS A 76 4.05 23.42 -3.63
CA LYS A 76 3.19 22.60 -2.77
C LYS A 76 3.98 21.53 -2.03
N GLU A 77 4.99 20.93 -2.67
CA GLU A 77 5.90 19.99 -2.01
C GLU A 77 6.61 20.65 -0.82
N LYS A 78 7.14 21.87 -0.98
CA LYS A 78 7.76 22.63 0.13
C LYS A 78 6.80 22.91 1.27
N GLU A 79 5.56 23.29 0.96
CA GLU A 79 4.52 23.52 1.96
C GLU A 79 4.20 22.24 2.74
N ILE A 80 4.05 21.11 2.06
CA ILE A 80 3.80 19.80 2.67
C ILE A 80 4.96 19.42 3.59
N LEU A 81 6.21 19.58 3.15
CA LEU A 81 7.37 19.23 3.96
C LEU A 81 7.46 20.08 5.24
N ARG A 82 7.20 21.40 5.14
CA ARG A 82 7.14 22.28 6.31
C ARG A 82 6.05 21.86 7.28
N ASN A 83 4.85 21.56 6.79
CA ASN A 83 3.73 21.13 7.62
C ASN A 83 3.96 19.74 8.24
N LEU A 84 4.71 18.88 7.57
CA LEU A 84 5.09 17.57 8.10
C LEU A 84 6.08 17.72 9.27
N GLU A 85 7.06 18.62 9.13
CA GLU A 85 8.05 18.93 10.17
C GLU A 85 7.41 19.58 11.40
N THR A 86 6.41 20.44 11.25
CA THR A 86 5.69 21.06 12.38
C THR A 86 4.63 20.14 13.01
N GLY A 87 4.35 18.98 12.39
CA GLY A 87 3.33 18.04 12.82
C GLY A 87 1.89 18.44 12.48
N ASN A 88 1.71 19.36 11.53
CA ASN A 88 0.39 19.75 11.01
C ASN A 88 -0.18 18.71 10.03
N ILE A 89 0.63 17.75 9.58
CA ILE A 89 0.21 16.60 8.76
C ILE A 89 0.33 15.34 9.61
N ASP A 90 -0.79 14.64 9.77
CA ASP A 90 -0.86 13.39 10.53
C ASP A 90 -0.44 12.18 9.68
N ILE A 91 -0.83 12.17 8.39
CA ILE A 91 -0.56 11.07 7.47
C ILE A 91 0.07 11.60 6.18
N ILE A 92 1.24 11.09 5.81
CA ILE A 92 1.87 11.35 4.52
C ILE A 92 1.86 10.07 3.66
N ILE A 93 1.43 10.21 2.40
CA ILE A 93 1.34 9.10 1.45
C ILE A 93 2.27 9.41 0.28
N GLY A 94 3.16 8.48 -0.08
CA GLY A 94 4.13 8.75 -1.14
C GLY A 94 4.80 7.52 -1.72
N THR A 95 5.62 7.74 -2.73
CA THR A 95 6.56 6.73 -3.21
C THR A 95 7.83 6.73 -2.36
N HIS A 96 8.89 6.07 -2.81
CA HIS A 96 10.21 6.12 -2.16
C HIS A 96 10.74 7.54 -1.87
N LYS A 97 10.20 8.58 -2.53
CA LYS A 97 10.53 9.98 -2.21
C LYS A 97 10.33 10.29 -0.72
N ILE A 98 9.33 9.69 -0.05
CA ILE A 98 9.07 9.95 1.37
C ILE A 98 10.10 9.32 2.33
N LEU A 99 11.04 8.53 1.80
CA LEU A 99 12.23 7.99 2.50
C LEU A 99 13.48 8.85 2.31
N SER A 100 13.37 9.98 1.64
CA SER A 100 14.52 10.86 1.43
C SER A 100 14.99 11.45 2.77
N LYS A 101 16.32 11.56 2.96
CA LYS A 101 16.92 12.23 4.13
C LYS A 101 16.50 13.71 4.27
N LYS A 102 15.91 14.29 3.22
CA LYS A 102 15.39 15.66 3.21
C LYS A 102 14.04 15.81 3.91
N ILE A 103 13.44 14.72 4.35
CA ILE A 103 12.10 14.70 4.94
C ILE A 103 12.25 14.50 6.44
N THR A 104 11.81 15.51 7.17
CA THR A 104 11.80 15.53 8.63
C THR A 104 10.38 15.36 9.11
N TYR A 105 10.19 14.41 10.03
CA TYR A 105 8.93 14.20 10.74
C TYR A 105 9.06 14.79 12.13
N LYS A 106 7.99 15.38 12.66
CA LYS A 106 7.94 15.78 14.07
C LYS A 106 8.02 14.57 14.99
N ASP A 107 7.21 13.54 14.71
CA ASP A 107 7.11 12.35 15.54
C ASP A 107 6.50 11.18 14.74
N LEU A 108 7.31 10.54 13.90
CA LEU A 108 6.90 9.38 13.11
C LEU A 108 6.75 8.15 14.01
N GLY A 109 5.53 7.61 14.11
CA GLY A 109 5.26 6.44 14.95
C GLY A 109 4.80 5.19 14.20
N LEU A 110 4.46 5.29 12.91
CA LEU A 110 4.07 4.13 12.10
C LEU A 110 4.48 4.33 10.63
N ILE A 111 5.08 3.29 10.05
CA ILE A 111 5.30 3.18 8.60
C ILE A 111 4.51 2.01 8.02
N ILE A 112 3.72 2.29 6.99
CA ILE A 112 2.93 1.30 6.25
C ILE A 112 3.56 1.15 4.87
N ILE A 113 3.88 -0.08 4.47
CA ILE A 113 4.61 -0.34 3.22
C ILE A 113 3.76 -1.27 2.37
N ASP A 114 3.24 -0.76 1.26
CA ASP A 114 2.46 -1.56 0.32
C ASP A 114 3.37 -2.20 -0.72
N GLU A 115 3.26 -3.52 -0.90
CA GLU A 115 4.02 -4.28 -1.91
C GLU A 115 5.55 -4.07 -1.77
N GLU A 116 6.09 -4.22 -0.55
CA GLU A 116 7.51 -4.03 -0.17
C GLU A 116 8.50 -4.71 -1.14
N GLN A 117 8.11 -5.84 -1.74
CA GLN A 117 8.94 -6.58 -2.69
C GLN A 117 9.27 -5.78 -3.97
N ARG A 118 8.42 -4.83 -4.36
CA ARG A 118 8.62 -3.98 -5.55
C ARG A 118 9.64 -2.85 -5.35
N PHE A 119 10.08 -2.62 -4.11
CA PHE A 119 11.09 -1.60 -3.81
C PHE A 119 12.52 -2.10 -4.09
N GLY A 120 13.37 -1.19 -4.56
CA GLY A 120 14.77 -1.45 -4.84
C GLY A 120 15.63 -1.62 -3.58
N VAL A 121 16.86 -2.08 -3.75
CA VAL A 121 17.78 -2.37 -2.63
C VAL A 121 18.02 -1.13 -1.75
N LYS A 122 18.32 0.02 -2.36
CA LYS A 122 18.56 1.29 -1.66
C LYS A 122 17.37 1.74 -0.81
N GLU A 123 16.16 1.46 -1.26
CA GLU A 123 14.93 1.83 -0.55
C GLU A 123 14.71 0.90 0.65
N LYS A 124 14.98 -0.40 0.45
CA LYS A 124 14.91 -1.42 1.51
C LYS A 124 15.95 -1.17 2.60
N GLU A 125 17.15 -0.71 2.28
CA GLU A 125 18.16 -0.32 3.27
C GLU A 125 17.69 0.84 4.15
N LYS A 126 17.14 1.90 3.56
CA LYS A 126 16.55 3.02 4.31
C LYS A 126 15.38 2.58 5.18
N LEU A 127 14.54 1.69 4.67
CA LEU A 127 13.45 1.11 5.46
C LEU A 127 13.99 0.34 6.68
N LYS A 128 15.10 -0.40 6.54
CA LYS A 128 15.73 -1.07 7.69
C LYS A 128 16.15 -0.07 8.77
N GLU A 129 16.76 1.06 8.38
CA GLU A 129 17.16 2.11 9.33
C GLU A 129 15.96 2.68 10.09
N ILE A 130 14.86 2.99 9.40
CA ILE A 130 13.64 3.55 10.01
C ILE A 130 12.94 2.53 10.91
N LYS A 131 12.89 1.25 10.50
CA LYS A 131 12.23 0.16 11.25
C LYS A 131 12.89 -0.15 12.60
N VAL A 132 14.10 0.35 12.88
CA VAL A 132 14.74 0.18 14.19
C VAL A 132 13.98 0.90 15.30
N SER A 133 13.38 2.06 15.00
CA SER A 133 12.75 2.93 16.00
C SER A 133 11.26 3.20 15.76
N VAL A 134 10.71 2.76 14.62
CA VAL A 134 9.34 3.04 14.19
C VAL A 134 8.59 1.74 13.93
N ASP A 135 7.37 1.64 14.46
CA ASP A 135 6.48 0.51 14.16
C ASP A 135 6.24 0.40 12.65
N SER A 136 6.27 -0.81 12.11
CA SER A 136 6.13 -1.06 10.68
C SER A 136 5.11 -2.15 10.35
N LEU A 137 4.28 -1.85 9.35
CA LEU A 137 3.26 -2.74 8.81
C LEU A 137 3.43 -2.85 7.29
N ALA A 138 3.96 -3.98 6.82
CA ALA A 138 4.00 -4.26 5.40
C ALA A 138 2.72 -4.96 4.94
N LEU A 139 2.23 -4.62 3.75
CA LEU A 139 1.07 -5.22 3.10
C LEU A 139 1.55 -5.98 1.88
N SER A 140 1.13 -7.24 1.74
CA SER A 140 1.39 -8.03 0.54
C SER A 140 0.13 -8.72 0.07
N ALA A 141 -0.21 -8.52 -1.21
CA ALA A 141 -1.20 -9.33 -1.89
C ALA A 141 -0.68 -10.72 -2.27
N THR A 142 0.64 -10.89 -2.33
CA THR A 142 1.27 -12.17 -2.70
C THR A 142 1.41 -13.08 -1.47
N PRO A 143 0.83 -14.29 -1.50
CA PRO A 143 1.03 -15.26 -0.44
C PRO A 143 2.49 -15.70 -0.44
N ILE A 144 3.13 -15.64 0.73
CA ILE A 144 4.51 -16.10 0.91
C ILE A 144 4.56 -17.64 0.82
N PRO A 145 5.51 -18.24 0.08
CA PRO A 145 5.73 -19.68 0.10
C PRO A 145 5.87 -20.21 1.52
N ARG A 146 5.21 -21.33 1.85
CA ARG A 146 5.17 -21.87 3.22
C ARG A 146 6.55 -22.11 3.83
N SER A 147 7.52 -22.55 3.03
CA SER A 147 8.91 -22.72 3.48
C SER A 147 9.53 -21.41 3.97
N LEU A 148 9.32 -20.32 3.22
CA LEU A 148 9.78 -18.98 3.59
C LEU A 148 9.01 -18.44 4.80
N HIS A 149 7.73 -18.75 4.93
CA HIS A 149 6.94 -18.43 6.12
C HIS A 149 7.56 -19.07 7.37
N MET A 150 7.91 -20.36 7.34
CA MET A 150 8.54 -21.04 8.49
C MET A 150 9.89 -20.43 8.87
N SER A 151 10.70 -20.02 7.89
CA SER A 151 11.97 -19.34 8.13
C SER A 151 11.80 -17.92 8.69
N LEU A 152 10.74 -17.21 8.29
CA LEU A 152 10.48 -15.83 8.72
C LEU A 152 9.77 -15.70 10.07
N ILE A 153 9.04 -16.72 10.54
CA ILE A 153 8.33 -16.70 11.84
C ILE A 153 9.25 -16.29 13.02
N LYS A 154 10.56 -16.57 12.93
CA LYS A 154 11.54 -16.18 13.97
C LYS A 154 12.04 -14.73 13.86
N LEU A 155 11.90 -14.11 12.70
CA LEU A 155 12.49 -12.80 12.39
C LEU A 155 11.43 -11.70 12.23
N ARG A 156 10.21 -12.06 11.83
CA ARG A 156 9.14 -11.12 11.50
C ARG A 156 7.77 -11.72 11.86
N ASP A 157 6.92 -10.91 12.47
CA ASP A 157 5.55 -11.33 12.74
C ASP A 157 4.75 -11.36 11.43
N ILE A 158 4.03 -12.44 11.17
CA ILE A 158 3.19 -12.58 9.96
C ILE A 158 1.73 -12.76 10.37
N SER A 159 0.84 -12.00 9.72
CA SER A 159 -0.60 -12.12 9.85
C SER A 159 -1.19 -12.43 8.47
N VAL A 160 -2.03 -13.46 8.37
CA VAL A 160 -2.64 -13.88 7.11
C VAL A 160 -4.16 -13.68 7.18
N LEU A 161 -4.69 -12.86 6.28
CA LEU A 161 -6.12 -12.73 6.03
C LEU A 161 -6.53 -13.85 5.06
N LYS A 162 -7.27 -14.84 5.58
CA LYS A 162 -7.73 -16.01 4.80
C LYS A 162 -9.17 -15.91 4.35
N THR A 163 -9.99 -15.14 5.07
CA THR A 163 -11.43 -15.06 4.80
C THR A 163 -11.70 -14.04 3.71
N PRO A 164 -12.25 -14.44 2.55
CA PRO A 164 -12.66 -13.49 1.53
C PRO A 164 -13.85 -12.64 2.02
N PRO A 165 -14.06 -11.45 1.45
CA PRO A 165 -15.27 -10.67 1.70
C PRO A 165 -16.53 -11.43 1.26
N GLN A 166 -17.65 -11.24 1.97
CA GLN A 166 -18.88 -12.04 1.84
C GLN A 166 -19.49 -12.07 0.42
N ASN A 167 -19.23 -11.07 -0.42
CA ASN A 167 -19.81 -10.93 -1.76
C ASN A 167 -18.82 -11.26 -2.90
N ARG A 168 -17.75 -12.04 -2.65
CA ARG A 168 -16.80 -12.40 -3.71
C ARG A 168 -17.38 -13.50 -4.60
N ILE A 169 -17.75 -13.14 -5.83
CA ILE A 169 -18.13 -14.09 -6.88
C ILE A 169 -16.85 -14.79 -7.39
N LYS A 170 -16.93 -16.11 -7.62
CA LYS A 170 -15.82 -16.87 -8.19
C LYS A 170 -15.57 -16.40 -9.63
N ILE A 171 -14.32 -16.18 -9.99
CA ILE A 171 -13.94 -15.86 -11.37
C ILE A 171 -13.99 -17.18 -12.17
N GLU A 172 -14.76 -17.23 -13.25
CA GLU A 172 -14.71 -18.32 -14.23
C GLU A 172 -13.44 -18.18 -15.06
N THR A 173 -12.69 -19.26 -15.23
CA THR A 173 -11.38 -19.26 -15.90
C THR A 173 -11.38 -20.31 -17.00
N TYR A 174 -11.03 -19.88 -18.21
CA TYR A 174 -10.95 -20.70 -19.41
C TYR A 174 -9.52 -20.66 -19.95
N VAL A 175 -9.01 -21.79 -20.44
CA VAL A 175 -7.67 -21.90 -21.06
C VAL A 175 -7.88 -22.46 -22.46
N GLU A 176 -7.73 -21.59 -23.45
CA GLU A 176 -8.06 -21.88 -24.86
C GLU A 176 -6.91 -21.43 -25.76
N GLU A 177 -6.85 -21.99 -26.96
CA GLU A 177 -5.98 -21.47 -28.02
C GLU A 177 -6.42 -20.06 -28.46
N PHE A 178 -5.49 -19.28 -29.01
CA PHE A 178 -5.80 -17.93 -29.47
C PHE A 178 -6.88 -17.97 -30.57
N SER A 179 -8.01 -17.31 -30.31
CA SER A 179 -9.11 -17.18 -31.26
C SER A 179 -9.69 -15.78 -31.18
N GLU A 180 -9.57 -15.02 -32.28
CA GLU A 180 -10.11 -13.67 -32.37
C GLU A 180 -11.64 -13.65 -32.15
N ILE A 181 -12.34 -14.69 -32.60
CA ILE A 181 -13.79 -14.83 -32.45
C ILE A 181 -14.14 -14.98 -30.96
N LEU A 182 -13.43 -15.82 -30.21
CA LEU A 182 -13.65 -15.98 -28.77
C LEU A 182 -13.34 -14.70 -28.00
N ILE A 183 -12.23 -14.04 -28.33
CA ILE A 183 -11.83 -12.77 -27.70
C ILE A 183 -12.89 -11.69 -27.97
N LYS A 184 -13.37 -11.57 -29.21
CA LYS A 184 -14.42 -10.61 -29.58
C LYS A 184 -15.71 -10.85 -28.78
N HIS A 185 -16.20 -12.10 -28.73
CA HIS A 185 -17.40 -12.42 -27.95
C HIS A 185 -17.22 -12.14 -26.45
N ALA A 186 -16.05 -12.45 -25.89
CA ALA A 186 -15.75 -12.14 -24.49
C ALA A 186 -15.80 -10.62 -24.22
N ILE A 187 -15.26 -9.81 -25.15
CA ILE A 187 -15.31 -8.34 -25.06
C ILE A 187 -16.74 -7.83 -25.18
N GLU A 188 -17.50 -8.28 -26.19
CA GLU A 188 -18.90 -7.85 -26.40
C GLU A 188 -19.79 -8.19 -25.20
N ASN A 189 -19.63 -9.39 -24.64
CA ASN A 189 -20.33 -9.81 -23.43
C ASN A 189 -20.01 -8.90 -22.24
N GLU A 190 -18.74 -8.53 -22.03
CA GLU A 190 -18.34 -7.64 -20.95
C GLU A 190 -18.88 -6.22 -21.15
N LEU A 191 -18.86 -5.71 -22.39
CA LEU A 191 -19.38 -4.39 -22.72
C LEU A 191 -20.91 -4.31 -22.60
N SER A 192 -21.64 -5.40 -22.91
CA SER A 192 -23.10 -5.46 -22.79
C SER A 192 -23.61 -5.20 -21.37
N ARG A 193 -22.77 -5.48 -20.36
CA ARG A 193 -23.05 -5.20 -18.94
C ARG A 193 -22.34 -3.95 -18.41
N ASN A 194 -21.90 -3.05 -19.30
CA ASN A 194 -21.11 -1.86 -19.00
C ASN A 194 -19.82 -2.15 -18.20
N GLY A 195 -19.23 -3.33 -18.43
CA GLY A 195 -17.98 -3.75 -17.82
C GLY A 195 -16.75 -3.17 -18.52
N GLN A 196 -15.58 -3.53 -18.00
CA GLN A 196 -14.28 -3.13 -18.57
C GLN A 196 -13.43 -4.38 -18.81
N VAL A 197 -12.72 -4.41 -19.94
CA VAL A 197 -11.86 -5.53 -20.32
C VAL A 197 -10.39 -5.15 -20.14
N PHE A 198 -9.63 -6.02 -19.48
CA PHE A 198 -8.18 -5.93 -19.41
C PHE A 198 -7.57 -6.91 -20.41
N LEU A 199 -6.95 -6.38 -21.47
CA LEU A 199 -6.20 -7.17 -22.44
C LEU A 199 -4.69 -7.04 -22.15
N TYR A 200 -4.01 -8.18 -21.97
CA TYR A 200 -2.58 -8.23 -21.72
C TYR A 200 -1.86 -8.79 -22.94
N THR A 201 -0.93 -8.02 -23.51
CA THR A 201 -0.07 -8.45 -24.61
C THR A 201 1.37 -8.53 -24.13
N ILE A 202 2.05 -9.65 -24.39
CA ILE A 202 3.49 -9.78 -24.18
C ILE A 202 4.18 -9.23 -25.43
N ILE A 203 4.86 -8.09 -25.28
CA ILE A 203 5.67 -7.51 -26.35
C ILE A 203 7.07 -8.11 -26.23
N PHE A 204 7.40 -9.04 -27.11
CA PHE A 204 8.78 -9.48 -27.29
C PHE A 204 9.56 -8.36 -27.98
N LYS A 205 10.52 -7.78 -27.29
CA LYS A 205 11.52 -6.92 -27.92
C LYS A 205 12.58 -7.83 -28.53
N ASN A 206 12.64 -7.86 -29.87
CA ASN A 206 13.78 -8.40 -30.61
C ASN A 206 15.02 -7.52 -30.40
#